data_AF-A0A2S9FUF0-F1
#
_entry.id   AF-A0A2S9FUF0-F1
#
_cell.length_a   1.000
_cell.length_b   1.000
_cell.length_c   1.000
_cell.angle_alpha   90.00
_cell.angle_beta   90.00
_cell.angle_gamma   90.00
#
_symmetry.space_group_name_H-M   'P 1'
#
loop_
_entity.id
_entity.type
_entity.pdbx_description
1 polymer ?
#
loop_
_entity_poly.entity_id
_entity_poly.type
_entity_poly.pdbx_seq_one_letter_code
_entity_poly.pdbx_strand_id
1 'polypeptide(L)'
;IDPSVTRRFLFADGPPVPRTARTPSGVMRLRGITFHNLHDVDVDIPLGAFVAVTGVSGSGKSTLVCKVLGDVMARQLGRSVEPVDAA
;
A
#
# COMPACT_ATOMS: atom_id res chain seq x y z
N ILE A 1 10.66 40.11 -8.17
CA ILE A 1 10.80 38.95 -7.24
C ILE A 1 9.67 38.00 -7.60
N ASP A 2 10.01 36.87 -8.20
CA ASP A 2 9.04 35.84 -8.60
C ASP A 2 8.57 35.08 -7.34
N PRO A 3 7.26 34.93 -7.06
CA PRO A 3 6.80 34.25 -5.85
C PRO A 3 7.21 32.76 -5.82
N SER A 4 7.60 32.28 -4.63
CA SER A 4 7.98 30.87 -4.41
C SER A 4 6.83 29.89 -4.71
N VAL A 5 7.10 28.90 -5.57
CA VAL A 5 6.14 27.83 -5.90
C VAL A 5 5.74 27.00 -4.67
N THR A 6 6.64 26.81 -3.69
CA THR A 6 6.35 26.05 -2.46
C THR A 6 5.34 26.76 -1.57
N ARG A 7 5.27 28.10 -1.64
CA ARG A 7 4.37 28.92 -0.82
C ARG A 7 2.91 28.46 -0.96
N ARG A 8 2.48 28.06 -2.16
CA ARG A 8 1.11 27.59 -2.42
C ARG A 8 0.77 26.25 -1.76
N PHE A 9 1.76 25.48 -1.28
CA PHE A 9 1.52 24.20 -0.62
C PHE A 9 1.57 24.32 0.91
N LEU A 10 2.38 25.25 1.44
CA LEU A 10 2.53 25.48 2.88
C LEU A 10 1.45 26.40 3.45
N PHE A 11 0.99 27.37 2.65
CA PHE A 11 0.08 28.43 3.08
C PHE A 11 -1.21 28.48 2.25
N ALA A 12 -1.54 27.40 1.52
CA ALA A 12 -2.85 27.33 0.89
C ALA A 12 -3.92 27.17 1.97
N ASP A 13 -4.80 28.17 2.08
CA ASP A 13 -6.01 28.12 2.88
C ASP A 13 -7.12 27.53 2.00
N GLY A 14 -7.23 26.20 1.97
CA GLY A 14 -8.29 25.53 1.24
C GLY A 14 -8.36 24.04 1.57
N PRO A 15 -9.57 23.47 1.71
CA PRO A 15 -9.69 22.02 1.90
C PRO A 15 -9.13 21.28 0.68
N PRO A 16 -8.53 20.11 0.87
CA PRO A 16 -8.09 19.28 -0.25
C PRO A 16 -9.26 18.99 -1.19
N VAL A 17 -8.99 19.04 -2.50
CA VAL A 17 -10.01 18.77 -3.53
C VAL A 17 -10.65 17.39 -3.29
N PRO A 18 -11.98 17.32 -3.05
CA PRO A 18 -12.67 16.05 -2.86
C PRO A 18 -12.50 15.16 -4.09
N ARG A 19 -12.22 13.88 -3.86
CA ARG A 19 -12.06 12.87 -4.91
C ARG A 19 -13.20 11.87 -4.78
N THR A 20 -13.89 11.59 -5.88
CA THR A 20 -14.88 10.50 -5.88
C THR A 20 -14.13 9.16 -5.88
N ALA A 21 -14.40 8.32 -4.90
CA ALA A 21 -13.80 6.99 -4.84
C ALA A 21 -14.30 6.11 -5.99
N ARG A 22 -13.41 5.28 -6.56
CA ARG A 22 -13.80 4.31 -7.60
C ARG A 22 -14.58 3.16 -6.96
N THR A 23 -15.59 2.65 -7.66
CA THR A 23 -16.25 1.41 -7.28
C THR A 23 -15.30 0.22 -7.48
N PRO A 24 -15.05 -0.61 -6.46
CA PRO A 24 -14.20 -1.80 -6.60
C PRO A 24 -14.79 -2.79 -7.61
N SER A 25 -13.94 -3.39 -8.43
CA SER A 25 -14.33 -4.47 -9.36
C SER A 25 -14.22 -5.87 -8.74
N GLY A 26 -13.68 -5.97 -7.52
CA GLY A 26 -13.46 -7.21 -6.80
C GLY A 26 -12.66 -6.98 -5.52
N VAL A 27 -12.34 -8.05 -4.80
CA VAL A 27 -11.56 -8.01 -3.56
C VAL A 27 -10.53 -9.13 -3.55
N MET A 28 -9.28 -8.79 -3.29
CA MET A 28 -8.22 -9.75 -2.97
C MET A 28 -8.14 -9.92 -1.46
N ARG A 29 -8.22 -11.16 -0.99
CA ARG A 29 -8.20 -11.50 0.43
C ARG A 29 -6.86 -12.12 0.78
N LEU A 30 -6.14 -11.47 1.69
CA LEU A 30 -4.97 -12.02 2.35
C LEU A 30 -5.38 -12.41 3.77
N ARG A 31 -5.01 -13.63 4.19
CA ARG A 31 -5.46 -14.21 5.46
C ARG A 31 -4.30 -14.81 6.24
N GLY A 32 -4.36 -14.69 7.57
CA GLY A 32 -3.39 -15.28 8.51
C GLY A 32 -1.95 -14.85 8.26
N ILE A 33 -1.74 -13.60 7.83
CA ILE A 33 -0.40 -13.13 7.45
C ILE A 33 0.45 -12.98 8.70
N THR A 34 1.48 -13.81 8.83
CA THR A 34 2.50 -13.70 9.87
C THR A 34 3.87 -13.63 9.23
N PHE A 35 4.50 -12.45 9.31
CA PHE A 35 5.84 -12.21 8.76
C PHE A 35 6.42 -10.89 9.30
N HIS A 36 7.64 -10.92 9.86
CA HIS A 36 8.25 -9.81 10.61
C HIS A 36 7.28 -9.15 11.60
N ASN A 37 6.91 -7.88 11.35
CA ASN A 37 6.06 -7.08 12.23
C ASN A 37 4.56 -7.34 12.03
N LEU A 38 4.19 -8.30 11.15
CA LEU A 38 2.82 -8.73 10.96
C LEU A 38 2.59 -10.01 11.77
N HIS A 39 1.57 -10.00 12.61
CA HIS A 39 1.19 -11.12 13.47
C HIS A 39 -0.29 -11.44 13.26
N ASP A 40 -0.58 -12.55 12.59
CA ASP A 40 -1.93 -13.04 12.28
C ASP A 40 -2.87 -11.98 11.68
N VAL A 41 -2.42 -11.31 10.62
CA VAL A 41 -3.14 -10.19 10.01
C VAL A 41 -3.99 -10.66 8.82
N ASP A 42 -5.27 -10.28 8.83
CA ASP A 42 -6.19 -10.41 7.70
C ASP A 42 -6.38 -9.06 7.00
N VAL A 43 -6.29 -9.05 5.67
CA VAL A 43 -6.47 -7.83 4.85
C VAL A 43 -7.33 -8.11 3.62
N ASP A 44 -8.31 -7.24 3.39
CA ASP A 44 -9.09 -7.18 2.15
C ASP A 44 -8.66 -5.98 1.31
N ILE A 45 -8.13 -6.25 0.11
CA ILE A 45 -7.64 -5.23 -0.82
C ILE A 45 -8.64 -5.11 -1.99
N PRO A 46 -9.36 -3.97 -2.13
CA PRO A 46 -10.28 -3.78 -3.24
C PRO A 46 -9.52 -3.63 -4.56
N LEU A 47 -9.93 -4.41 -5.57
CA LEU A 47 -9.40 -4.35 -6.93
C LEU A 47 -10.09 -3.23 -7.73
N GLY A 48 -9.37 -2.66 -8.69
CA GLY A 48 -9.88 -1.53 -9.51
C GLY A 48 -9.95 -0.18 -8.77
N ALA A 49 -9.46 -0.14 -7.52
CA ALA A 49 -9.40 1.06 -6.70
C ALA A 49 -7.95 1.54 -6.50
N PHE A 50 -7.79 2.81 -6.13
CA PHE A 50 -6.50 3.31 -5.62
C PHE A 50 -6.46 3.07 -4.10
N VAL A 51 -5.55 2.22 -3.65
CA VAL A 51 -5.41 1.84 -2.24
C VAL A 51 -4.14 2.43 -1.67
N ALA A 52 -4.28 3.19 -0.58
CA ALA A 52 -3.14 3.70 0.20
C ALA A 52 -3.00 2.89 1.49
N VAL A 53 -1.82 2.31 1.72
CA VAL A 53 -1.48 1.63 2.98
C VAL A 53 -0.68 2.61 3.84
N THR A 54 -1.27 3.06 4.95
CA THR A 54 -0.71 4.10 5.83
C THR A 54 -0.57 3.60 7.27
N GLY A 55 0.19 4.33 8.09
CA GLY A 55 0.49 3.95 9.48
C GLY A 55 1.90 4.33 9.90
N VAL A 56 2.18 4.31 11.20
CA VAL A 56 3.46 4.74 11.80
C VAL A 56 4.65 3.93 11.28
N SER A 57 5.86 4.50 11.35
CA SER A 57 7.08 3.76 11.00
C SER A 57 7.18 2.47 11.83
N GLY A 58 7.62 1.37 11.22
CA GLY A 58 7.70 0.07 11.87
C GLY A 58 6.39 -0.73 11.94
N SER A 59 5.23 -0.18 11.56
CA SER A 59 3.94 -0.90 11.64
C SER A 59 3.73 -2.06 10.63
N GLY A 60 4.76 -2.46 9.88
CA GLY A 60 4.66 -3.57 8.91
C GLY A 60 4.09 -3.24 7.52
N LYS A 61 3.89 -1.96 7.16
CA LYS A 61 3.34 -1.57 5.83
C LYS A 61 4.20 -2.06 4.65
N SER A 62 5.51 -1.83 4.71
CA SER A 62 6.43 -2.27 3.66
C SER A 62 6.50 -3.79 3.60
N THR A 63 6.43 -4.45 4.76
CA THR A 63 6.31 -5.91 4.87
C THR A 63 5.06 -6.41 4.15
N LEU A 64 3.90 -5.79 4.39
CA LEU A 64 2.64 -6.16 3.76
C LEU A 64 2.65 -5.93 2.24
N VAL A 65 3.08 -4.75 1.79
CA VAL A 65 2.96 -4.34 0.37
C VAL A 65 4.09 -4.90 -0.49
N CYS A 66 5.34 -4.71 -0.07
CA CYS A 66 6.48 -5.08 -0.91
C CYS A 66 6.77 -6.57 -0.84
N LYS A 67 6.67 -7.17 0.35
CA LYS A 67 7.06 -8.56 0.55
C LYS A 67 5.88 -9.53 0.43
N VAL A 68 4.90 -9.44 1.32
CA VAL A 68 3.77 -10.38 1.33
C VAL A 68 2.97 -10.28 0.02
N LEU A 69 2.46 -9.09 -0.32
CA LEU A 69 1.68 -8.92 -1.53
C LEU A 69 2.54 -9.15 -2.79
N GLY A 70 3.78 -8.66 -2.81
CA GLY A 70 4.72 -8.88 -3.92
C GLY A 70 4.94 -10.37 -4.22
N ASP A 71 5.23 -11.17 -3.19
CA ASP A 71 5.45 -12.61 -3.32
C ASP A 71 4.19 -13.35 -3.79
N VAL A 72 3.02 -13.01 -3.22
CA VAL A 72 1.73 -13.61 -3.61
C VAL A 72 1.45 -13.31 -5.09
N MET A 73 1.66 -12.07 -5.54
CA MET A 73 1.45 -11.68 -6.94
C MET A 73 2.42 -12.36 -7.89
N ALA A 74 3.71 -12.43 -7.54
CA ALA A 74 4.69 -13.10 -8.37
C ALA A 74 4.37 -14.59 -8.55
N ARG A 75 3.97 -15.30 -7.47
CA ARG A 75 3.50 -16.69 -7.55
C ARG A 75 2.27 -16.85 -8.45
N GLN A 76 1.27 -15.97 -8.31
CA GLN A 76 0.05 -16.03 -9.13
C GLN A 76 0.32 -15.75 -10.62
N LEU A 77 1.35 -14.95 -10.92
CA LEU A 77 1.75 -14.63 -12.30
C LEU A 77 2.76 -15.64 -12.88
N GLY A 78 3.01 -16.76 -12.19
CA GLY A 78 3.94 -17.79 -12.65
C GLY A 78 5.41 -17.36 -12.66
N ARG A 79 5.77 -16.30 -11.90
CA ARG A 79 7.15 -15.85 -11.75
C ARG A 79 7.79 -16.56 -10.56
N SER A 80 9.03 -17.00 -10.72
CA SER A 80 9.83 -17.50 -9.60
C SER A 80 10.06 -16.36 -8.62
N VAL A 81 9.66 -16.58 -7.37
CA VAL A 81 10.02 -15.70 -6.25
C VAL A 81 11.25 -16.32 -5.63
N GLU A 82 12.39 -15.66 -5.82
CA GLU A 82 13.60 -16.02 -5.06
C GLU A 82 13.31 -15.81 -3.56
N PRO A 83 13.59 -16.81 -2.71
CA PRO A 83 13.48 -16.64 -1.26
C PRO A 83 14.39 -15.50 -0.83
N VAL A 84 13.83 -14.48 -0.17
CA VAL A 84 14.59 -13.29 0.26
C VAL A 84 15.50 -13.57 1.46
N ASP A 85 15.32 -14.72 2.13
CA ASP A 85 16.09 -15.12 3.31
C ASP A 85 16.89 -16.42 3.06
N ALA A 86 17.62 -16.48 1.94
CA ALA A 86 18.76 -17.39 1.81
C ALA A 86 20.02 -16.73 2.41
N ALA A 87 19.98 -16.41 3.70
CA ALA A 87 21.11 -16.00 4.53
C ALA A 87 20.77 -16.18 6.02
#